data_AF-A0A2I7SLT5-F1
#
_entry.id   AF-A0A2I7SLT5-F1
#
_cell.length_a   1.000
_cell.length_b   1.000
_cell.length_c   1.000
_cell.angle_alpha   90.00
_cell.angle_beta   90.00
_cell.angle_gamma   90.00
#
_symmetry.space_group_name_H-M   'P 1'
#
loop_
_entity.id
_entity.type
_entity.pdbx_description
1 polymer ?
#
loop_
_entity_poly.entity_id
_entity_poly.type
_entity_poly.pdbx_seq_one_letter_code
_entity_poly.pdbx_strand_id
1 'polypeptide(L)'
;MEINKKLLESLILDKISDKYTASYGDSDYLIYNNKNEIYNVEFRIRIQYLRLLTFEGFSIFSSKKIEKEISNLIIEPLKNYYSNNFYFSSIRFYKTNYNFSQEINSEEQLTEFINEFIKCLEYHEKEIFPKLLDIKFLAEYVGSVPFEHQSEIPIGGSFPVHLFKKLAVLKWGNQTERYFEYKKETKILIEKYAIKKPDKYTHEIKENFEKLVHHLENEPNPFKKNNVC
;
A
#
# COMPACT_ATOMS: atom_id res chain seq x y z
N MET A 1 36.98 0.95 -15.54
CA MET A 1 36.94 1.28 -14.10
C MET A 1 36.22 0.13 -13.41
N GLU A 2 36.74 -0.41 -12.30
CA GLU A 2 36.05 -1.51 -11.62
C GLU A 2 34.82 -0.98 -10.89
N ILE A 3 33.64 -1.43 -11.28
CA ILE A 3 32.38 -1.03 -10.67
C ILE A 3 32.28 -1.68 -9.30
N ASN A 4 32.51 -0.89 -8.26
CA ASN A 4 32.29 -1.29 -6.88
C ASN A 4 30.96 -0.74 -6.38
N LYS A 5 30.50 -1.28 -5.24
CA LYS A 5 29.22 -0.93 -4.64
C LYS A 5 29.04 0.58 -4.39
N LYS A 6 30.05 1.27 -3.83
CA LYS A 6 29.95 2.73 -3.58
C LYS A 6 29.79 3.53 -4.86
N LEU A 7 30.49 3.13 -5.92
CA LEU A 7 30.36 3.76 -7.22
C LEU A 7 28.96 3.52 -7.81
N LEU A 8 28.43 2.29 -7.71
CA LEU A 8 27.05 1.99 -8.11
C LEU A 8 26.03 2.85 -7.36
N GLU A 9 26.17 2.97 -6.04
CA GLU A 9 25.27 3.78 -5.21
C GLU A 9 25.24 5.23 -5.70
N SER A 10 26.41 5.85 -5.90
CA SER A 10 26.50 7.23 -6.40
C SER A 10 25.82 7.38 -7.77
N LEU A 11 26.10 6.47 -8.71
CA LEU A 11 25.58 6.56 -10.07
C LEU A 11 24.06 6.35 -10.14
N ILE A 12 23.48 5.55 -9.24
CA ILE A 12 22.03 5.35 -9.15
C ILE A 12 21.35 6.58 -8.56
N LEU A 13 21.95 7.18 -7.52
CA LEU A 13 21.45 8.41 -6.90
C LEU A 13 21.37 9.57 -7.90
N ASP A 14 22.36 9.71 -8.77
CA ASP A 14 22.43 10.82 -9.74
C ASP A 14 21.43 10.69 -10.91
N LYS A 15 20.93 9.48 -11.18
CA LYS A 15 20.10 9.21 -12.37
C LYS A 15 18.59 9.17 -12.10
N ILE A 16 18.17 9.01 -10.85
CA ILE A 16 16.76 8.97 -10.48
C ILE A 16 16.30 10.40 -10.16
N SER A 17 15.15 10.80 -10.72
CA SER A 17 14.61 12.17 -10.67
C SER A 17 14.72 12.84 -9.30
N ASP A 18 15.12 14.12 -9.30
CA ASP A 18 15.12 15.03 -8.13
C ASP A 18 13.76 15.12 -7.39
N LYS A 19 12.69 14.66 -8.04
CA LYS A 19 11.36 14.53 -7.46
C LYS A 19 11.31 13.54 -6.28
N TYR A 20 12.28 12.63 -6.16
CA TYR A 20 12.37 11.65 -5.10
C TYR A 20 13.52 11.97 -4.15
N THR A 21 13.23 12.01 -2.85
CA THR A 21 14.27 12.07 -1.83
C THR A 21 14.81 10.67 -1.60
N ALA A 22 16.12 10.49 -1.82
CA ALA A 22 16.81 9.23 -1.56
C ALA A 22 17.32 9.17 -0.11
N SER A 23 17.30 7.97 0.46
CA SER A 23 17.86 7.69 1.78
C SER A 23 18.44 6.27 1.81
N TYR A 24 19.43 6.06 2.67
CA TYR A 24 19.99 4.73 2.90
C TYR A 24 19.10 3.97 3.88
N GLY A 25 18.67 2.78 3.46
CA GLY A 25 18.01 1.81 4.33
C GLY A 25 18.99 0.78 4.89
N ASP A 26 18.49 -0.10 5.74
CA ASP A 26 19.26 -1.26 6.21
C ASP A 26 19.66 -2.18 5.05
N SER A 27 20.62 -3.08 5.23
CA SER A 27 20.86 -4.22 4.31
C SER A 27 21.01 -3.87 2.81
N ASP A 28 21.64 -2.73 2.51
CA ASP A 28 22.02 -2.29 1.16
C ASP A 28 20.88 -1.73 0.30
N TYR A 29 19.83 -1.21 0.93
CA TYR A 29 18.74 -0.53 0.23
C TYR A 29 19.04 0.96 0.02
N LEU A 30 18.81 1.41 -1.20
CA LEU A 30 18.50 2.80 -1.53
C LEU A 30 16.98 2.95 -1.57
N ILE A 31 16.45 3.72 -0.63
CA ILE A 31 15.01 3.95 -0.47
C ILE A 31 14.68 5.34 -1.03
N TYR A 32 13.83 5.37 -2.04
CA TYR A 32 13.35 6.59 -2.68
C TYR A 32 11.95 6.88 -2.22
N ASN A 33 11.72 8.12 -1.77
CA ASN A 33 10.43 8.58 -1.30
C ASN A 33 10.00 9.86 -2.01
N ASN A 34 8.73 9.90 -2.41
CA ASN A 34 8.07 11.11 -2.84
C ASN A 34 6.77 11.25 -2.05
N LYS A 35 6.77 12.22 -1.13
CA LYS A 35 5.61 12.50 -0.27
C LYS A 35 4.99 13.83 -0.66
N ASN A 36 3.67 13.86 -0.61
CA ASN A 36 2.90 15.09 -0.49
C ASN A 36 1.96 15.01 0.72
N GLU A 37 0.99 15.90 0.81
CA GLU A 37 0.04 15.94 1.92
C GLU A 37 -0.93 14.75 1.96
N ILE A 38 -1.12 14.07 0.81
CA ILE A 38 -2.19 13.10 0.58
C ILE A 38 -1.64 11.66 0.53
N TYR A 39 -0.45 11.45 -0.02
CA TYR A 39 0.18 10.13 -0.16
C TYR A 39 1.71 10.19 -0.14
N ASN A 40 2.33 9.02 0.02
CA ASN A 40 3.76 8.80 -0.14
C ASN A 40 3.99 7.64 -1.13
N VAL A 41 4.74 7.88 -2.18
CA VAL A 41 5.27 6.82 -3.04
C VAL A 41 6.65 6.47 -2.51
N GLU A 42 6.85 5.19 -2.19
CA GLU A 42 8.15 4.63 -1.85
C GLU A 42 8.52 3.55 -2.86
N PHE A 43 9.79 3.49 -3.21
CA PHE A 43 10.35 2.31 -3.85
C PHE A 43 11.79 2.09 -3.45
N ARG A 44 12.27 0.87 -3.64
CA ARG A 44 13.56 0.42 -3.12
C ARG A 44 14.35 -0.27 -4.21
N ILE A 45 15.60 0.17 -4.34
CA ILE A 45 16.63 -0.53 -5.12
C ILE A 45 17.61 -1.10 -4.10
N ARG A 46 17.95 -2.37 -4.24
CA ARG A 46 18.93 -3.04 -3.37
C ARG A 46 20.17 -3.40 -4.15
N ILE A 47 21.33 -3.16 -3.55
CA ILE A 47 22.62 -3.58 -4.09
C ILE A 47 23.14 -4.75 -3.27
N GLN A 48 22.86 -5.96 -3.73
CA GLN A 48 23.30 -7.18 -3.05
C GLN A 48 24.73 -7.54 -3.44
N TYR A 49 25.45 -8.12 -2.47
CA TYR A 49 26.85 -8.52 -2.61
C TYR A 49 27.72 -7.34 -3.05
N LEU A 50 28.30 -7.40 -4.25
CA LEU A 50 29.11 -6.32 -4.80
C LEU A 50 28.38 -5.51 -5.87
N ARG A 51 27.53 -6.13 -6.69
CA ARG A 51 27.02 -5.53 -7.94
C ARG A 51 25.63 -6.01 -8.39
N LEU A 52 24.93 -6.83 -7.60
CA LEU A 52 23.60 -7.32 -7.98
C LEU A 52 22.55 -6.26 -7.63
N LEU A 53 22.01 -5.59 -8.64
CA LEU A 53 20.91 -4.65 -8.48
C LEU A 53 19.57 -5.38 -8.55
N THR A 54 18.72 -5.13 -7.56
CA THR A 54 17.34 -5.63 -7.53
C THR A 54 16.37 -4.51 -7.16
N PHE A 55 15.13 -4.61 -7.62
CA PHE A 55 14.07 -3.65 -7.34
C PHE A 55 12.85 -4.34 -6.74
N GLU A 56 12.32 -3.79 -5.66
CA GLU A 56 11.24 -4.41 -4.88
C GLU A 56 9.83 -3.98 -5.30
N GLY A 57 9.70 -3.15 -6.33
CA GLY A 57 8.42 -2.58 -6.74
C GLY A 57 8.12 -1.22 -6.10
N PHE A 58 6.97 -0.67 -6.47
CA PHE A 58 6.46 0.57 -5.92
C PHE A 58 5.45 0.29 -4.81
N SER A 59 5.54 1.03 -3.72
CA SER A 59 4.57 1.03 -2.63
C SER A 59 3.97 2.42 -2.48
N ILE A 60 2.65 2.51 -2.52
CA ILE A 60 1.91 3.75 -2.32
C ILE A 60 1.27 3.68 -0.95
N PHE A 61 1.66 4.60 -0.09
CA PHE A 61 1.13 4.74 1.26
C PHE A 61 0.17 5.92 1.28
N SER A 62 -0.97 5.75 1.95
CA SER A 62 -1.83 6.89 2.26
C SER A 62 -1.11 7.86 3.21
N SER A 63 -1.47 9.14 3.17
CA SER A 63 -0.86 10.13 4.08
C SER A 63 -1.11 9.79 5.53
N LYS A 64 -0.18 10.21 6.39
CA LYS A 64 -0.38 10.21 7.84
C LYS A 64 -1.68 10.91 8.29
N LYS A 65 -2.22 11.84 7.48
CA LYS A 65 -3.49 12.52 7.78
C LYS A 65 -4.67 11.56 7.60
N ILE A 66 -4.78 10.87 6.46
CA ILE A 66 -5.84 9.88 6.22
C ILE A 66 -5.69 8.69 7.19
N GLU A 67 -4.46 8.20 7.40
CA GLU A 67 -4.19 7.18 8.41
C GLU A 67 -4.64 7.60 9.80
N LYS A 68 -4.45 8.87 10.17
CA LYS A 68 -4.85 9.38 11.48
C LYS A 68 -6.37 9.43 11.61
N GLU A 69 -7.10 9.83 10.56
CA GLU A 69 -8.57 9.78 10.56
C GLU A 69 -9.05 8.34 10.81
N ILE A 70 -8.49 7.34 10.12
CA ILE A 70 -8.85 5.93 10.32
C ILE A 70 -8.40 5.43 11.71
N SER A 71 -7.17 5.76 12.12
CA SER A 71 -6.60 5.34 13.41
C SER A 71 -7.40 5.89 14.59
N ASN A 72 -7.94 7.11 14.49
CA ASN A 72 -8.81 7.70 15.51
C ASN A 72 -10.12 6.93 15.70
N LEU A 73 -10.56 6.18 14.68
CA LEU A 73 -11.73 5.31 14.77
C LEU A 73 -11.43 3.96 15.45
N ILE A 74 -10.16 3.68 15.75
CA ILE A 74 -9.68 2.42 16.32
C ILE A 74 -9.25 2.71 17.77
N ILE A 75 -9.93 2.07 18.73
CA ILE A 75 -9.54 2.22 20.15
C ILE A 75 -8.16 1.60 20.42
N GLU A 76 -7.50 2.12 21.45
CA GLU A 76 -6.11 1.79 21.83
C GLU A 76 -5.76 0.29 21.79
N PRO A 77 -6.60 -0.61 22.32
CA PRO A 77 -6.29 -2.04 22.33
C PRO A 77 -6.16 -2.67 20.94
N LEU A 78 -6.89 -2.14 19.94
CA LEU A 78 -6.80 -2.61 18.57
C LEU A 78 -5.70 -1.92 17.75
N LYS A 79 -5.12 -0.83 18.24
CA LYS A 79 -4.00 -0.18 17.57
C LYS A 79 -2.78 -1.10 17.44
N ASN A 80 -2.64 -2.06 18.35
CA ASN A 80 -1.63 -3.11 18.27
C ASN A 80 -1.77 -4.01 17.02
N TYR A 81 -2.97 -4.10 16.44
CA TYR A 81 -3.24 -4.80 15.17
C TYR A 81 -3.27 -3.85 13.97
N TYR A 82 -3.21 -2.54 14.22
CA TYR A 82 -3.18 -1.51 13.20
C TYR A 82 -1.75 -1.28 12.72
N SER A 83 -1.40 -1.82 11.56
CA SER A 83 -0.23 -1.30 10.84
C SER A 83 -0.59 0.10 10.32
N ASN A 84 0.22 1.10 10.68
CA ASN A 84 0.10 2.53 10.30
C ASN A 84 0.08 2.84 8.78
N ASN A 85 -0.03 1.81 7.95
CA ASN A 85 0.15 1.85 6.51
C ASN A 85 -1.08 1.21 5.84
N PHE A 86 -2.05 2.01 5.44
CA PHE A 86 -2.87 1.78 4.25
C PHE A 86 -1.93 1.92 3.06
N TYR A 87 -1.33 0.79 2.69
CA TYR A 87 -0.40 0.73 1.58
C TYR A 87 -0.94 -0.20 0.51
N PHE A 88 -0.63 0.17 -0.74
CA PHE A 88 -0.81 -0.65 -1.90
C PHE A 88 0.55 -0.90 -2.53
N SER A 89 0.83 -2.17 -2.85
CA SER A 89 2.05 -2.54 -3.55
C SER A 89 1.74 -2.74 -5.02
N SER A 90 2.34 -1.95 -5.90
CA SER A 90 2.02 -1.94 -7.34
C SER A 90 2.19 -3.32 -7.98
N ILE A 91 3.18 -4.11 -7.56
CA ILE A 91 3.44 -5.46 -8.11
C ILE A 91 2.26 -6.42 -7.91
N ARG A 92 1.40 -6.15 -6.93
CA ARG A 92 0.20 -6.97 -6.67
C ARG A 92 -0.99 -6.57 -7.54
N PHE A 93 -1.06 -5.30 -7.94
CA PHE A 93 -2.10 -4.77 -8.82
C PHE A 93 -1.72 -4.92 -10.30
N TYR A 94 -0.43 -4.80 -10.59
CA TYR A 94 0.14 -4.85 -11.92
C TYR A 94 1.25 -5.88 -11.94
N LYS A 95 0.88 -7.14 -12.21
CA LYS A 95 1.85 -8.21 -12.41
C LYS A 95 2.60 -7.92 -13.71
N THR A 96 3.89 -7.66 -13.59
CA THR A 96 4.80 -7.57 -14.72
C THR A 96 5.60 -8.86 -14.85
N ASN A 97 5.85 -9.29 -16.08
CA ASN A 97 6.79 -10.38 -16.37
C ASN A 97 8.25 -9.91 -16.31
N TYR A 98 8.47 -8.60 -16.23
CA TYR A 98 9.80 -8.02 -16.19
C TYR A 98 10.38 -8.09 -14.77
N ASN A 99 11.51 -8.77 -14.63
CA ASN A 99 12.24 -8.88 -13.37
C ASN A 99 13.41 -7.89 -13.36
N PHE A 100 13.31 -6.86 -12.54
CA PHE A 100 14.41 -5.92 -12.29
C PHE A 100 15.43 -6.56 -11.35
N SER A 101 16.25 -7.46 -11.89
CA SER A 101 17.33 -8.14 -11.19
C SER A 101 18.49 -8.37 -12.14
N GLN A 102 19.60 -7.65 -11.97
CA GLN A 102 20.74 -7.72 -12.88
C GLN A 102 22.06 -7.49 -12.15
N GLU A 103 23.06 -8.32 -12.45
CA GLU A 103 24.45 -8.08 -12.02
C GLU A 103 25.12 -7.07 -12.96
N ILE A 104 25.65 -5.99 -12.39
CA ILE A 104 26.18 -4.86 -13.16
C ILE A 104 27.72 -4.95 -13.26
N ASN A 105 28.21 -5.19 -14.47
CA ASN A 105 29.63 -5.33 -14.77
C ASN A 105 30.21 -4.16 -15.59
N SER A 106 29.36 -3.30 -16.15
CA SER A 106 29.77 -2.11 -16.90
C SER A 106 28.82 -0.92 -16.68
N GLU A 107 29.30 0.29 -16.98
CA GLU A 107 28.49 1.52 -16.88
C GLU A 107 27.35 1.54 -17.91
N GLU A 108 27.55 0.87 -19.05
CA GLU A 108 26.54 0.67 -20.08
C GLU A 108 25.39 -0.18 -19.54
N GLN A 109 25.69 -1.31 -18.88
CA GLN A 109 24.66 -2.15 -18.22
C GLN A 109 23.91 -1.39 -17.12
N LEU A 110 24.62 -0.56 -16.35
CA LEU A 110 23.96 0.29 -15.35
C LEU A 110 23.01 1.28 -16.02
N THR A 111 23.46 1.91 -17.11
CA THR A 111 22.67 2.90 -17.83
C THR A 111 21.43 2.27 -18.45
N GLU A 112 21.55 1.08 -19.04
CA GLU A 112 20.40 0.31 -19.55
C GLU A 112 19.41 -0.03 -18.42
N PHE A 113 19.90 -0.59 -17.31
CA PHE A 113 19.06 -0.94 -16.15
C PHE A 113 18.28 0.29 -15.64
N ILE A 114 18.96 1.41 -15.46
CA ILE A 114 18.34 2.64 -14.95
C ILE A 114 17.37 3.25 -15.96
N ASN A 115 17.68 3.23 -17.26
CA ASN A 115 16.78 3.73 -18.29
C ASN A 115 15.48 2.90 -18.35
N GLU A 116 15.57 1.57 -18.27
CA GLU A 116 14.39 0.70 -18.19
C GLU A 116 13.61 0.93 -16.89
N PHE A 117 14.31 1.14 -15.77
CA PHE A 117 13.68 1.50 -14.50
C PHE A 117 12.93 2.84 -14.60
N ILE A 118 13.53 3.87 -15.19
CA ILE A 118 12.91 5.19 -15.36
C ILE A 118 11.67 5.09 -16.24
N LYS A 119 11.71 4.36 -17.36
CA LYS A 119 10.51 4.12 -18.19
C LYS A 119 9.39 3.46 -17.39
N CYS A 120 9.73 2.48 -16.56
CA CYS A 120 8.78 1.81 -15.67
C CYS A 120 8.20 2.78 -14.63
N LEU A 121 9.04 3.61 -14.01
CA LEU A 121 8.62 4.65 -13.06
C LEU A 121 7.68 5.66 -13.73
N GLU A 122 8.04 6.21 -14.89
CA GLU A 122 7.23 7.17 -15.64
C GLU A 122 5.85 6.60 -16.00
N TYR A 123 5.81 5.33 -16.44
CA TYR A 123 4.54 4.65 -16.68
C TYR A 123 3.70 4.55 -15.39
N HIS A 124 4.30 4.17 -14.27
CA HIS A 124 3.58 4.07 -13.00
C HIS A 124 3.07 5.42 -12.52
N GLU A 125 3.89 6.48 -12.61
CA GLU A 125 3.50 7.84 -12.25
C GLU A 125 2.31 8.35 -13.07
N LYS A 126 2.27 8.02 -14.36
CA LYS A 126 1.23 8.49 -15.27
C LYS A 126 -0.04 7.65 -15.23
N GLU A 127 0.09 6.33 -15.17
CA GLU A 127 -1.03 5.41 -15.45
C GLU A 127 -1.50 4.62 -14.23
N ILE A 128 -0.64 4.39 -13.23
CA ILE A 128 -0.92 3.48 -12.12
C ILE A 128 -1.20 4.25 -10.83
N PHE A 129 -0.30 5.15 -10.43
CA PHE A 129 -0.43 5.91 -9.18
C PHE A 129 -1.72 6.72 -9.12
N PRO A 130 -2.16 7.43 -10.18
CA PRO A 130 -3.41 8.18 -10.15
C PRO A 130 -4.62 7.29 -9.87
N LYS A 131 -4.66 6.08 -10.45
CA LYS A 131 -5.75 5.10 -10.23
C LYS A 131 -5.75 4.60 -8.79
N LEU A 132 -4.58 4.28 -8.25
CA LEU A 132 -4.44 3.79 -6.87
C LEU A 132 -4.70 4.86 -5.81
N LEU A 133 -4.85 6.12 -6.22
CA LEU A 133 -5.21 7.25 -5.35
C LEU A 133 -6.69 7.68 -5.51
N ASP A 134 -7.40 7.14 -6.51
CA ASP A 134 -8.81 7.42 -6.76
C ASP A 134 -9.69 6.46 -5.95
N ILE A 135 -10.51 7.03 -5.05
CA ILE A 135 -11.36 6.21 -4.18
C ILE A 135 -12.41 5.40 -4.93
N LYS A 136 -12.90 5.89 -6.09
CA LYS A 136 -13.87 5.17 -6.92
C LYS A 136 -13.21 3.99 -7.60
N PHE A 137 -12.02 4.17 -8.17
CA PHE A 137 -11.26 3.07 -8.77
C PHE A 137 -10.95 1.99 -7.72
N LEU A 138 -10.48 2.40 -6.54
CA LEU A 138 -10.21 1.46 -5.44
C LEU A 138 -11.48 0.72 -5.01
N ALA A 139 -12.62 1.43 -4.92
CA ALA A 139 -13.89 0.82 -4.57
C ALA A 139 -14.39 -0.17 -5.62
N GLU A 140 -14.29 0.17 -6.91
CA GLU A 140 -14.60 -0.76 -8.00
C GLU A 140 -13.72 -2.00 -7.96
N TYR A 141 -12.41 -1.83 -7.73
CA TYR A 141 -11.49 -2.95 -7.58
C TYR A 141 -11.86 -3.84 -6.38
N VAL A 142 -12.08 -3.25 -5.20
CA VAL A 142 -12.49 -4.02 -4.01
C VAL A 142 -13.85 -4.68 -4.22
N GLY A 143 -14.80 -3.98 -4.86
CA GLY A 143 -16.15 -4.48 -5.14
C GLY A 143 -16.22 -5.53 -6.25
N SER A 144 -15.18 -5.63 -7.09
CA SER A 144 -15.09 -6.68 -8.11
C SER A 144 -14.88 -8.07 -7.51
N VAL A 145 -14.39 -8.16 -6.27
CA VAL A 145 -14.07 -9.41 -5.59
C VAL A 145 -15.13 -9.70 -4.52
N PRO A 146 -15.88 -10.82 -4.61
CA PRO A 146 -16.86 -11.20 -3.60
C PRO A 146 -16.18 -11.48 -2.25
N PHE A 147 -16.94 -11.42 -1.15
CA PHE A 147 -16.36 -11.54 0.19
C PHE A 147 -15.60 -12.86 0.41
N GLU A 148 -16.08 -13.96 -0.16
CA GLU A 148 -15.44 -15.27 -0.08
C GLU A 148 -13.99 -15.26 -0.60
N HIS A 149 -13.71 -14.40 -1.58
CA HIS A 149 -12.40 -14.22 -2.21
C HIS A 149 -11.64 -13.00 -1.68
N GLN A 150 -12.10 -12.38 -0.58
CA GLN A 150 -11.56 -11.11 -0.09
C GLN A 150 -10.04 -11.13 0.15
N SER A 151 -9.45 -12.30 0.48
CA SER A 151 -7.99 -12.43 0.72
C SER A 151 -7.15 -12.13 -0.52
N GLU A 152 -7.74 -12.15 -1.71
CA GLU A 152 -7.09 -11.79 -2.97
C GLU A 152 -6.81 -10.28 -3.08
N ILE A 153 -7.53 -9.47 -2.30
CA ILE A 153 -7.38 -8.00 -2.25
C ILE A 153 -6.26 -7.62 -1.27
N PRO A 154 -5.13 -7.08 -1.74
CA PRO A 154 -3.97 -6.80 -0.91
C PRO A 154 -4.08 -5.44 -0.21
N ILE A 155 -4.90 -5.36 0.83
CA ILE A 155 -5.01 -4.19 1.71
C ILE A 155 -4.26 -4.47 3.01
N GLY A 156 -3.36 -3.57 3.40
CA GLY A 156 -2.49 -3.74 4.57
C GLY A 156 -3.22 -3.81 5.92
N GLY A 157 -2.67 -4.59 6.85
CA GLY A 157 -3.16 -4.78 8.21
C GLY A 157 -3.53 -6.24 8.52
N SER A 158 -3.38 -6.66 9.78
CA SER A 158 -3.86 -7.99 10.20
C SER A 158 -5.37 -8.01 10.36
N PHE A 159 -5.98 -9.19 10.44
CA PHE A 159 -7.36 -9.29 10.90
C PHE A 159 -7.49 -8.61 12.28
N PRO A 160 -8.55 -7.82 12.54
CA PRO A 160 -9.70 -7.51 11.67
C PRO A 160 -9.52 -6.26 10.78
N VAL A 161 -8.41 -5.54 10.93
CA VAL A 161 -8.18 -4.20 10.35
C VAL A 161 -8.28 -4.17 8.82
N HIS A 162 -7.77 -5.17 8.11
CA HIS A 162 -7.88 -5.16 6.64
C HIS A 162 -9.33 -5.26 6.15
N LEU A 163 -10.22 -5.93 6.89
CA LEU A 163 -11.66 -5.99 6.56
C LEU A 163 -12.33 -4.64 6.81
N PHE A 164 -11.92 -3.95 7.87
CA PHE A 164 -12.41 -2.61 8.21
C PHE A 164 -12.03 -1.60 7.12
N LYS A 165 -10.78 -1.66 6.66
CA LYS A 165 -10.30 -0.85 5.52
C LYS A 165 -11.08 -1.14 4.23
N LYS A 166 -11.37 -2.42 3.92
CA LYS A 166 -12.21 -2.81 2.76
C LYS A 166 -13.62 -2.22 2.85
N LEU A 167 -14.25 -2.30 4.01
CA LEU A 167 -15.57 -1.71 4.25
C LEU A 167 -15.58 -0.20 4.03
N ALA A 168 -14.56 0.49 4.54
CA ALA A 168 -14.43 1.93 4.36
C ALA A 168 -14.29 2.31 2.88
N VAL A 169 -13.43 1.61 2.13
CA VAL A 169 -13.26 1.80 0.68
C VAL A 169 -14.58 1.59 -0.07
N LEU A 170 -15.27 0.47 0.17
CA LEU A 170 -16.55 0.17 -0.48
C LEU A 170 -17.62 1.23 -0.19
N LYS A 171 -17.74 1.65 1.08
CA LYS A 171 -18.72 2.68 1.47
C LYS A 171 -18.40 4.02 0.82
N TRP A 172 -17.17 4.47 0.93
CA TRP A 172 -16.76 5.79 0.48
C TRP A 172 -16.75 5.93 -1.04
N GLY A 173 -16.48 4.85 -1.77
CA GLY A 173 -16.60 4.81 -3.23
C GLY A 173 -17.96 4.35 -3.76
N ASN A 174 -19.02 4.41 -2.94
CA ASN A 174 -20.42 4.14 -3.32
C ASN A 174 -20.72 2.72 -3.87
N GLN A 175 -19.95 1.71 -3.47
CA GLN A 175 -20.21 0.30 -3.81
C GLN A 175 -21.22 -0.31 -2.84
N THR A 176 -22.46 0.17 -2.88
CA THR A 176 -23.48 -0.06 -1.84
C THR A 176 -23.81 -1.54 -1.62
N GLU A 177 -24.02 -2.32 -2.68
CA GLU A 177 -24.36 -3.74 -2.58
C GLU A 177 -23.23 -4.54 -1.93
N ARG A 178 -22.01 -4.38 -2.45
CA ARG A 178 -20.80 -5.02 -1.91
C ARG A 178 -20.48 -4.56 -0.49
N TYR A 179 -20.74 -3.29 -0.16
CA TYR A 179 -20.61 -2.80 1.21
C TYR A 179 -21.52 -3.57 2.17
N PHE A 180 -22.79 -3.78 1.83
CA PHE A 180 -23.72 -4.51 2.69
C PHE A 180 -23.35 -6.00 2.82
N GLU A 181 -22.91 -6.63 1.74
CA GLU A 181 -22.35 -7.99 1.76
C GLU A 181 -21.16 -8.07 2.72
N TYR A 182 -20.13 -7.25 2.51
CA TYR A 182 -18.94 -7.25 3.34
C TYR A 182 -19.26 -6.93 4.79
N LYS A 183 -20.22 -6.03 5.07
CA LYS A 183 -20.67 -5.68 6.42
C LYS A 183 -21.25 -6.90 7.12
N LYS A 184 -22.18 -7.59 6.45
CA LYS A 184 -22.81 -8.79 6.99
C LYS A 184 -21.79 -9.90 7.25
N GLU A 185 -20.97 -10.23 6.25
CA GLU A 185 -20.04 -11.35 6.34
C GLU A 185 -18.86 -11.07 7.29
N THR A 186 -18.41 -9.81 7.39
CA THR A 186 -17.41 -9.40 8.41
C THR A 186 -17.95 -9.62 9.82
N LYS A 187 -19.22 -9.27 10.08
CA LYS A 187 -19.86 -9.52 11.38
C LYS A 187 -19.87 -11.01 11.72
N ILE A 188 -20.31 -11.85 10.78
CA ILE A 188 -20.33 -13.31 10.93
C ILE A 188 -18.93 -13.86 11.19
N LEU A 189 -17.92 -13.34 10.50
CA LEU A 189 -16.53 -13.77 10.67
C LEU A 189 -15.99 -13.39 12.05
N ILE A 190 -16.29 -12.19 12.55
CA ILE A 190 -15.93 -11.76 13.91
C ILE A 190 -16.55 -12.68 14.97
N GLU A 191 -17.84 -12.98 14.84
CA GLU A 191 -18.55 -13.89 15.76
C GLU A 191 -17.95 -15.30 15.74
N LYS A 192 -17.64 -15.83 14.54
CA LYS A 192 -16.94 -17.11 14.40
C LYS A 192 -15.51 -17.07 14.97
N TYR A 193 -14.81 -15.95 14.85
CA TYR A 193 -13.45 -15.78 15.36
C TYR A 193 -13.43 -15.83 16.90
N ALA A 194 -14.41 -15.19 17.56
CA ALA A 194 -14.58 -15.26 19.01
C ALA A 194 -14.72 -16.70 19.52
N ILE A 195 -15.40 -17.56 18.77
CA ILE A 195 -15.59 -18.98 19.12
C ILE A 195 -14.33 -19.80 18.79
N LYS A 196 -13.75 -19.62 17.60
CA LYS A 196 -12.65 -20.47 17.11
C LYS A 196 -11.29 -20.12 17.69
N LYS A 197 -11.07 -18.86 18.08
CA LYS A 197 -9.79 -18.34 18.59
C LYS A 197 -10.03 -17.42 19.79
N PRO A 198 -10.62 -17.93 20.89
CA PRO A 198 -10.97 -17.10 22.05
C PRO A 198 -9.75 -16.40 22.64
N ASP A 199 -8.59 -17.06 22.66
CA ASP A 199 -7.34 -16.49 23.20
C ASP A 199 -6.79 -15.30 22.39
N LYS A 200 -7.24 -15.15 21.13
CA LYS A 200 -6.84 -14.05 20.24
C LYS A 200 -7.95 -13.03 20.03
N TYR A 201 -9.15 -13.31 20.52
CA TYR A 201 -10.31 -12.44 20.38
C TYR A 201 -10.41 -11.51 21.59
N THR A 202 -10.68 -10.23 21.33
CA THR A 202 -11.09 -9.28 22.36
C THR A 202 -12.48 -8.74 22.01
N HIS A 203 -13.32 -8.48 23.02
CA HIS A 203 -14.67 -7.94 22.83
C HIS A 203 -14.67 -6.64 22.01
N GLU A 204 -13.59 -5.88 22.16
CA GLU A 204 -13.27 -4.65 21.42
C GLU A 204 -13.30 -4.83 19.90
N ILE A 205 -13.00 -6.03 19.37
CA ILE A 205 -13.09 -6.30 17.92
C ILE A 205 -14.50 -6.02 17.41
N LYS A 206 -15.52 -6.52 18.12
CA LYS A 206 -16.92 -6.33 17.76
C LYS A 206 -17.36 -4.88 17.96
N GLU A 207 -17.00 -4.28 19.08
CA GLU A 207 -17.33 -2.87 19.36
C GLU A 207 -16.76 -1.91 18.32
N ASN A 208 -15.52 -2.13 17.86
CA ASN A 208 -14.92 -1.29 16.83
C ASN A 208 -15.56 -1.50 15.47
N PHE A 209 -15.93 -2.73 15.12
CA PHE A 209 -16.68 -2.98 13.90
C PHE A 209 -18.00 -2.19 13.91
N GLU A 210 -18.72 -2.19 15.03
CA GLU A 210 -19.97 -1.44 15.19
C GLU A 210 -19.74 0.08 15.14
N LYS A 211 -18.71 0.60 15.82
CA LYS A 211 -18.32 2.03 15.76
C LYS A 211 -17.94 2.47 14.35
N LEU A 212 -17.15 1.65 13.64
CA LEU A 212 -16.78 1.91 12.25
C LEU A 212 -17.99 1.96 11.35
N VAL A 213 -18.88 0.96 11.44
CA VAL A 213 -20.14 0.94 10.67
C VAL A 213 -20.95 2.20 10.94
N HIS A 214 -21.12 2.57 12.21
CA HIS A 214 -21.85 3.77 12.59
C HIS A 214 -21.22 5.03 11.97
N HIS A 215 -19.91 5.19 12.09
CA HIS A 215 -19.19 6.31 11.47
C HIS A 215 -19.40 6.33 9.94
N LEU A 216 -19.17 5.21 9.27
CA LEU A 216 -19.30 5.08 7.81
C LEU A 216 -20.72 5.39 7.30
N GLU A 217 -21.75 5.14 8.11
CA GLU A 217 -23.15 5.35 7.72
C GLU A 217 -23.70 6.73 8.06
N ASN A 218 -23.10 7.43 9.05
CA ASN A 218 -23.64 8.68 9.59
C ASN A 218 -22.73 9.90 9.41
N GLU A 219 -21.42 9.69 9.23
CA GLU A 219 -20.44 10.77 9.08
C GLU A 219 -20.07 11.03 7.60
N PRO A 220 -19.69 12.27 7.24
CA PRO A 220 -19.33 12.60 5.87
C PRO A 220 -18.03 11.90 5.43
N ASN A 221 -17.98 11.48 4.16
CA ASN A 221 -16.81 10.87 3.56
C ASN A 221 -15.59 11.84 3.61
N PRO A 222 -14.47 11.47 4.26
CA PRO A 222 -13.29 12.33 4.39
C PRO A 222 -12.59 12.61 3.05
N PHE A 223 -12.74 11.75 2.04
CA PHE A 223 -12.20 11.94 0.69
C PHE A 223 -12.93 13.05 -0.08
N LYS A 224 -14.24 13.20 0.13
CA LYS A 224 -15.03 14.29 -0.48
C LYS A 224 -14.60 15.68 -0.01
N LYS A 225 -14.09 15.79 1.22
CA LYS A 225 -13.70 17.09 1.81
C LYS A 225 -12.29 17.55 1.40
N ASN A 226 -11.39 16.60 1.11
CA ASN A 226 -9.99 16.91 0.83
C ASN A 226 -9.68 17.05 -0.68
N ASN A 227 -10.67 17.02 -1.58
CA ASN A 227 -10.48 16.95 -3.03
C ASN A 227 -9.47 15.85 -3.44
N VAL A 228 -9.38 14.79 -2.64
CA VAL A 228 -8.66 13.57 -3.01
C VAL A 228 -9.67 12.81 -3.85
N CYS A 229 -9.50 12.91 -5.17
CA CYS A 229 -10.45 12.50 -6.22
C CYS A 229 -11.39 11.34 -5.85
#